data_AF-A0A7X8TCM4-F1
#
_entry.id   AF-A0A7X8TCM4-F1
#
_cell.length_a   1.000
_cell.length_b   1.000
_cell.length_c   1.000
_cell.angle_alpha   90.00
_cell.angle_beta   90.00
_cell.angle_gamma   90.00
#
_symmetry.space_group_name_H-M   'P 1'
#
loop_
_entity.id
_entity.type
_entity.pdbx_description
1 polymer ?
#
loop_
_entity_poly.entity_id
_entity_poly.type
_entity_poly.pdbx_seq_one_letter_code
_entity_poly.pdbx_strand_id
1 'polypeptide(L)' 'MTSSHLSREDLRICVDVVKTIARERGIAKDPAAVAELMTAVGRCFKRGIRVHDELVEAMRDNASQEVPGQ' A
#
# COMPACT_ATOMS: atom_id res chain seq x y z
N MET A 1 24.01 -2.04 3.56
CA MET A 1 23.33 -1.30 2.47
C MET A 1 22.41 -2.27 1.76
N THR A 2 21.15 -2.41 2.18
CA THR A 2 20.18 -3.21 1.43
C THR A 2 19.50 -2.28 0.43
N SER A 3 20.14 -2.07 -0.71
CA SER A 3 19.50 -1.51 -1.89
C SER A 3 18.50 -2.57 -2.37
N SER A 4 17.34 -2.62 -1.73
CA SER A 4 16.22 -3.43 -2.17
C SER A 4 15.79 -2.87 -3.52
N HIS A 5 16.40 -3.36 -4.59
CA HIS A 5 15.87 -3.20 -5.93
C HIS A 5 14.47 -3.81 -5.87
N LEU A 6 13.43 -2.98 -5.70
CA LEU A 6 12.08 -3.41 -6.01
C LEU A 6 12.15 -3.91 -7.46
N SER A 7 11.89 -5.20 -7.65
CA SER A 7 11.85 -5.77 -8.99
C SER A 7 10.74 -5.07 -9.78
N ARG A 8 10.81 -5.03 -11.11
CA ARG A 8 9.75 -4.46 -11.95
C ARG A 8 8.36 -5.05 -11.63
N GLU A 9 8.36 -6.31 -11.23
CA GLU A 9 7.16 -7.04 -10.79
C GLU A 9 6.60 -6.48 -9.47
N ASP A 10 7.49 -6.20 -8.52
CA ASP A 10 7.19 -5.63 -7.21
C ASP A 10 6.60 -4.22 -7.32
N LEU A 11 7.18 -3.39 -8.18
CA LEU A 11 6.65 -2.06 -8.52
C LEU A 11 5.26 -2.16 -9.17
N ARG A 12 5.05 -3.14 -10.05
CA ARG A 12 3.77 -3.34 -10.71
C ARG A 12 2.70 -3.75 -9.69
N ILE A 13 3.02 -4.69 -8.79
CA ILE A 13 2.15 -5.10 -7.68
C ILE A 13 1.80 -3.89 -6.81
N CYS A 14 2.81 -3.11 -6.41
CA CYS A 14 2.62 -1.92 -5.58
C CYS A 14 1.65 -0.91 -6.22
N VAL A 15 1.84 -0.59 -7.51
CA VAL A 15 0.97 0.34 -8.24
C VAL A 15 -0.46 -0.22 -8.41
N ASP A 16 -0.59 -1.53 -8.64
CA ASP A 16 -1.90 -2.17 -8.82
C ASP A 16 -2.70 -2.19 -7.51
N VAL A 17 -2.06 -2.57 -6.39
CA VAL A 17 -2.66 -2.52 -5.05
C VAL A 17 -3.08 -1.10 -4.68
N VAL A 18 -2.20 -0.12 -4.89
CA VAL A 18 -2.50 1.29 -4.59
C VAL A 18 -3.70 1.75 -5.42
N LYS A 19 -3.75 1.45 -6.73
CA LYS A 19 -4.88 1.83 -7.59
C LYS A 19 -6.18 1.14 -7.20
N THR A 20 -6.14 -0.15 -6.90
CA THR A 20 -7.31 -0.94 -6.52
C THR A 20 -7.92 -0.41 -5.24
N ILE A 21 -7.10 -0.26 -4.19
CA ILE A 21 -7.55 0.26 -2.89
C ILE A 21 -7.99 1.72 -3.00
N ALA A 22 -7.25 2.55 -3.75
CA ALA A 22 -7.63 3.95 -3.93
C ALA A 22 -8.97 4.10 -4.66
N ARG A 23 -9.26 3.21 -5.61
CA ARG A 23 -10.54 3.18 -6.32
C ARG A 23 -11.67 2.65 -5.43
N GLU A 24 -11.44 1.57 -4.69
CA GLU A 24 -12.43 1.01 -3.74
C GLU A 24 -12.80 2.01 -2.64
N ARG A 25 -11.82 2.73 -2.09
CA ARG A 25 -12.06 3.73 -1.04
C ARG A 25 -12.53 5.09 -1.59
N GLY A 26 -12.51 5.28 -2.90
CA GLY A 26 -12.80 6.58 -3.52
C GLY A 26 -11.73 7.66 -3.29
N ILE A 27 -10.59 7.31 -2.68
CA ILE A 27 -9.46 8.22 -2.41
C ILE A 27 -8.51 8.40 -3.60
N ALA A 28 -8.77 7.77 -4.75
CA ALA A 28 -7.95 7.93 -5.96
C ALA A 28 -7.83 9.38 -6.44
N LYS A 29 -8.73 10.26 -5.97
CA LYS A 29 -8.74 11.69 -6.26
C LYS A 29 -7.97 12.52 -5.23
N ASP A 30 -7.60 11.90 -4.10
CA ASP A 30 -6.92 12.54 -2.99
C ASP A 30 -5.43 12.16 -3.00
N PRO A 31 -4.54 13.08 -3.39
CA PRO A 31 -3.12 12.78 -3.51
C PRO A 31 -2.46 12.51 -2.15
N ALA A 32 -2.99 13.05 -1.05
CA ALA A 32 -2.43 12.82 0.28
C ALA A 32 -2.73 11.39 0.76
N ALA A 33 -3.98 10.95 0.65
CA ALA A 33 -4.40 9.60 1.00
C ALA A 33 -3.72 8.53 0.12
N VAL A 34 -3.48 8.83 -1.17
CA VAL A 34 -2.69 7.94 -2.05
C VAL A 34 -1.22 7.87 -1.61
N ALA A 35 -0.63 8.98 -1.16
CA ALA A 35 0.75 8.99 -0.64
C ALA A 35 0.89 8.21 0.67
N GLU A 36 -0.10 8.31 1.56
CA GLU A 36 -0.16 7.49 2.78
C GLU A 36 -0.29 6.00 2.45
N LEU A 37 -1.14 5.65 1.49
CA LEU A 37 -1.30 4.28 1.02
C LEU A 37 0.00 3.71 0.45
N MET A 38 0.73 4.49 -0.37
CA MET A 38 2.06 4.10 -0.85
C MET A 38 3.06 3.88 0.30
N THR A 39 3.03 4.75 1.31
CA THR A 39 3.90 4.64 2.49
C THR A 39 3.60 3.38 3.29
N ALA A 40 2.31 3.08 3.49
CA ALA A 40 1.85 1.88 4.19
C ALA A 40 2.25 0.61 3.43
N VAL A 41 2.10 0.60 2.11
CA VAL A 41 2.56 -0.49 1.24
C VAL A 41 4.07 -0.69 1.36
N GLY A 42 4.88 0.38 1.25
CA GLY A 42 6.33 0.30 1.42
C GLY A 42 6.74 -0.24 2.81
N ARG A 43 5.95 0.06 3.84
CA ARG A 43 6.15 -0.46 5.21
C ARG A 43 5.81 -1.95 5.32
N CYS A 44 4.78 -2.43 4.62
CA CYS A 44 4.48 -3.87 4.51
C CYS A 44 5.56 -4.65 3.76
N PHE A 45 6.08 -4.11 2.65
CA PHE A 45 7.22 -4.69 1.93
C PHE A 45 8.44 -4.84 2.83
N LYS A 46 8.71 -3.84 3.69
CA LYS A 46 9.79 -3.89 4.67
C LYS A 46 9.57 -4.94 5.76
N ARG A 47 8.31 -5.28 6.07
CA ARG A 47 7.95 -6.39 6.98
C ARG A 47 8.03 -7.77 6.33
N GLY A 48 8.28 -7.85 5.02
CA GLY A 48 8.39 -9.12 4.28
C GLY A 48 7.13 -9.53 3.53
N ILE A 49 6.05 -8.72 3.57
CA ILE A 49 4.84 -8.97 2.80
C ILE A 49 5.09 -8.49 1.38
N ARG A 50 5.30 -9.43 0.45
CA ARG A 50 5.58 -9.15 -0.98
C ARG A 50 4.52 -9.70 -1.91
N VAL A 51 3.46 -10.28 -1.36
CA VAL A 51 2.38 -10.92 -2.11
C VAL A 51 1.24 -9.93 -2.28
N HIS A 52 0.78 -9.76 -3.52
CA HIS A 52 -0.30 -8.82 -3.87
C HIS A 52 -1.55 -9.01 -3.00
N ASP A 53 -2.00 -10.26 -2.87
CA ASP A 53 -3.23 -10.60 -2.15
C ASP A 53 -3.10 -10.29 -0.65
N GLU A 54 -2.03 -10.76 -0.01
CA GLU A 54 -1.75 -10.44 1.41
C GLU A 54 -1.55 -8.95 1.66
N LEU A 55 -0.97 -8.22 0.70
CA LEU A 55 -0.79 -6.78 0.80
C LEU A 55 -2.15 -6.06 0.72
N VAL A 56 -3.04 -6.51 -0.16
CA VAL A 56 -4.42 -5.99 -0.25
C VAL A 56 -5.17 -6.29 1.04
N GLU A 57 -5.14 -7.52 1.53
CA GLU A 57 -5.79 -7.91 2.78
C GLU A 57 -5.24 -7.13 3.97
N ALA A 58 -3.91 -7.05 4.12
CA ALA A 58 -3.26 -6.29 5.19
C ALA A 58 -3.58 -4.78 5.11
N MET A 59 -3.64 -4.20 3.91
CA MET A 59 -4.02 -2.80 3.75
C MET A 59 -5.51 -2.56 4.01
N ARG A 60 -6.39 -3.53 3.71
CA ARG A 60 -7.82 -3.49 4.05
C ARG A 60 -8.05 -3.61 5.55
N ASP A 61 -7.30 -4.50 6.22
CA ASP A 61 -7.36 -4.70 7.67
C ASP A 61 -6.79 -3.50 8.43
N ASN A 62 -5.63 -2.97 8.00
CA ASN A 62 -5.02 -1.77 8.59
C ASN A 62 -5.89 -0.51 8.41
N ALA A 63 -6.77 -0.48 7.39
CA ALA A 63 -7.78 0.58 7.21
C ALA A 63 -8.82 0.60 8.34
N SER A 64 -9.03 -0.52 9.00
CA SER A 64 -9.95 -0.61 10.14
C SER A 64 -9.33 -0.04 11.42
N GLN A 65 -8.03 0.29 11.41
CA GLN A 65 -7.29 0.84 12.56
C GLN A 65 -6.97 2.34 12.45
N GLU A 66 -7.30 3.03 11.36
CA GLU A 66 -6.93 4.45 11.18
C GLU A 66 -8.16 5.36 11.02
N VAL A 67 -8.83 5.65 12.14
CA VAL A 67 -9.05 7.00 12.71
C VAL A 67 -9.35 6.82 14.21
N PRO A 68 -8.66 7.52 15.14
CA PRO A 68 -8.82 8.96 15.28
C PRO A 68 -7.54 9.75 15.64
N GLY A 69 -7.41 10.93 15.02
CA GLY A 69 -6.80 12.15 15.58
C GLY A 69 -5.39 12.08 16.18
N GLN A 70 -4.45 12.73 15.50
CA GLN A 70 -3.67 13.81 16.11
C GLN A 70 -3.06 14.72 15.05
#